data_AF-A0A1X9XSK8-F1
#
_entry.id   AF-A0A1X9XSK8-F1
#
_cell.length_a   1.000
_cell.length_b   1.000
_cell.length_c   1.000
_cell.angle_alpha   90.00
_cell.angle_beta   90.00
_cell.angle_gamma   90.00
#
_symmetry.space_group_name_H-M   'P 1'
#
loop_
_entity.id
_entity.type
_entity.pdbx_description
1 polymer ?
#
loop_
_entity_poly.entity_id
_entity_poly.type
_entity_poly.pdbx_seq_one_letter_code
_entity_poly.pdbx_strand_id
1 'polypeptide(L)'
;NVKETGKLTPIGLAAPSVSPSFLTVHPNGRTLFAVNESRRYNGIANSGSVSAFSINHSTGALTPLNIVPSRGADPCHLTTDRT
;
A
#
# COMPACT_ATOMS: atom_id res chain seq x y z
N ASN A 1 -17.36 8.95 -20.93
CA ASN A 1 -17.39 7.46 -20.83
C ASN A 1 -17.06 6.98 -19.41
N VAL A 2 -17.81 7.44 -18.40
CA VAL A 2 -17.78 6.87 -17.04
C VAL A 2 -19.13 6.21 -16.81
N LYS A 3 -19.10 4.96 -16.34
CA LYS A 3 -20.21 4.01 -16.28
C LYS A 3 -21.30 4.44 -15.29
N GLU A 4 -22.55 4.47 -15.75
CA GLU A 4 -23.76 4.98 -15.09
C GLU A 4 -24.35 4.14 -13.93
N THR A 5 -23.72 3.03 -13.53
CA THR A 5 -24.38 2.06 -12.61
C THR A 5 -23.86 2.10 -11.18
N GLY A 6 -22.79 2.86 -10.89
CA GLY A 6 -22.11 2.83 -9.58
C GLY A 6 -21.55 1.45 -9.19
N LYS A 7 -21.59 0.47 -10.10
CA LYS A 7 -21.22 -0.91 -9.82
C LYS A 7 -19.70 -1.03 -9.73
N LEU A 8 -19.22 -1.51 -8.57
CA LEU A 8 -17.83 -1.90 -8.38
C LEU A 8 -17.59 -3.28 -8.97
N THR A 9 -16.48 -3.44 -9.68
CA THR A 9 -16.01 -4.73 -10.21
C THR A 9 -14.56 -4.92 -9.82
N PRO A 10 -14.17 -6.08 -9.28
CA PRO A 10 -12.77 -6.38 -9.02
C PRO A 10 -12.00 -6.41 -10.34
N ILE A 11 -10.82 -5.81 -10.36
CA ILE A 11 -9.91 -5.80 -11.52
C ILE A 11 -8.75 -6.82 -11.37
N GLY A 12 -8.75 -7.58 -10.28
CA GLY A 12 -7.74 -8.58 -9.96
C GLY A 12 -6.74 -8.12 -8.89
N LEU A 13 -5.69 -8.92 -8.71
CA LEU A 13 -4.60 -8.63 -7.78
C LEU A 13 -3.77 -7.45 -8.30
N ALA A 14 -3.68 -6.37 -7.52
CA ALA A 14 -2.90 -5.19 -7.88
C ALA A 14 -1.38 -5.39 -7.67
N ALA A 15 -0.99 -5.99 -6.55
CA ALA A 15 0.35 -6.50 -6.26
C ALA A 15 0.33 -7.47 -5.05
N PRO A 16 1.27 -8.43 -4.96
CA PRO A 16 1.52 -9.16 -3.72
C PRO A 16 2.11 -8.24 -2.62
N SER A 17 1.57 -8.31 -1.40
CA SER A 17 2.16 -7.68 -0.20
C SER A 17 1.88 -8.55 1.03
N VAL A 18 2.73 -8.43 2.05
CA VAL A 18 2.59 -9.18 3.29
C VAL A 18 1.63 -8.45 4.23
N SER A 19 0.45 -9.03 4.50
CA SER A 19 -0.51 -8.51 5.48
C SER A 19 -0.80 -6.99 5.38
N PRO A 20 -1.16 -6.45 4.20
CA PRO A 20 -1.44 -5.03 4.07
C PRO A 20 -2.74 -4.65 4.80
N SER A 21 -2.65 -3.88 5.89
CA SER A 21 -3.79 -3.54 6.76
C SER A 21 -4.41 -2.17 6.46
N PHE A 22 -3.61 -1.24 5.93
CA PHE A 22 -4.07 0.11 5.55
C PHE A 22 -3.28 0.64 4.37
N LEU A 23 -3.95 1.39 3.49
CA LEU A 23 -3.38 1.95 2.26
C LEU A 23 -3.61 3.47 2.21
N THR A 24 -2.66 4.22 1.68
CA THR A 24 -2.88 5.61 1.29
C THR A 24 -2.15 5.93 -0.01
N VAL A 25 -2.64 6.92 -0.75
CA VAL A 25 -2.03 7.40 -2.00
C VAL A 25 -1.40 8.75 -1.72
N HIS A 26 -0.15 8.94 -2.14
CA HIS A 26 0.51 10.22 -2.07
C HIS A 26 -0.29 11.30 -2.84
N PRO A 27 -0.34 12.57 -2.40
CA PRO A 27 -1.17 13.59 -3.04
C PRO A 27 -0.92 13.82 -4.55
N ASN A 28 0.27 13.49 -5.06
CA ASN A 28 0.57 13.56 -6.49
C ASN A 28 -0.03 12.39 -7.33
N GLY A 29 -0.67 11.42 -6.68
CA GLY A 29 -1.32 10.27 -7.31
C GLY A 29 -0.38 9.18 -7.83
N ARG A 30 0.95 9.31 -7.67
CA ARG A 30 1.94 8.42 -8.33
C ARG A 30 2.34 7.22 -7.50
N THR A 31 2.23 7.34 -6.18
CA THR A 31 2.73 6.35 -5.22
C THR A 31 1.64 5.93 -4.27
N LEU A 32 1.47 4.62 -4.11
CA LEU A 32 0.65 4.03 -3.06
C LEU A 32 1.57 3.50 -1.96
N PHE A 33 1.19 3.76 -0.71
CA PHE A 33 1.84 3.22 0.48
C PHE A 33 0.90 2.26 1.20
N ALA A 34 1.45 1.18 1.73
CA ALA A 34 0.73 0.19 2.55
C ALA A 34 1.48 -0.07 3.85
N VAL A 35 0.80 -0.04 4.99
CA VAL A 35 1.36 -0.66 6.21
C VAL A 35 1.11 -2.16 6.16
N ASN A 36 2.12 -2.91 6.58
CA ASN A 36 2.11 -4.35 6.66
C ASN A 36 2.06 -4.73 8.14
N GLU A 37 0.91 -5.25 8.59
CA GLU A 37 0.63 -5.61 9.98
C GLU A 37 1.33 -6.91 10.33
N SER A 38 2.54 -6.79 10.89
CA SER A 38 3.40 -7.88 11.31
C SER A 38 4.17 -7.50 12.57
N ARG A 39 4.59 -8.51 13.33
CA ARG A 39 5.48 -8.37 14.49
C ARG A 39 6.95 -8.58 14.16
N ARG A 40 7.26 -9.04 12.94
CA ARG A 40 8.63 -9.29 12.49
C ARG A 40 8.81 -8.83 11.04
N TYR A 41 9.89 -8.11 10.79
CA TYR A 41 10.28 -7.69 9.46
C TYR A 41 11.78 -7.79 9.29
N ASN A 42 12.23 -8.55 8.29
CA ASN A 42 13.65 -8.71 7.92
C ASN A 42 14.59 -8.96 9.12
N GLY A 43 14.22 -9.89 10.01
CA GLY A 43 14.98 -10.21 11.23
C GLY A 43 14.79 -9.25 12.40
N ILE A 44 14.15 -8.09 12.19
CA ILE A 44 13.83 -7.11 13.24
C ILE A 44 12.61 -7.61 14.03
N ALA A 45 12.81 -7.85 15.32
CA ALA A 45 11.73 -8.14 16.25
C ALA A 45 10.91 -6.87 16.54
N ASN A 46 9.62 -7.04 16.85
CA ASN A 46 8.69 -5.95 17.16
C ASN A 46 8.59 -4.89 16.06
N SER A 47 8.60 -5.33 14.80
CA SER A 47 8.44 -4.42 13.65
C SER A 47 7.56 -5.03 12.58
N GLY A 48 6.57 -4.25 12.14
CA GLY A 48 5.95 -4.39 10.83
C GLY A 48 6.79 -3.69 9.76
N SER A 49 6.15 -3.31 8.66
CA SER A 49 6.81 -2.55 7.59
C SER A 49 5.83 -1.63 6.85
N VAL A 50 6.40 -0.75 6.03
CA VAL A 50 5.67 0.06 5.05
C VAL A 50 6.19 -0.30 3.66
N SER A 51 5.31 -0.73 2.77
CA SER A 51 5.60 -0.94 1.35
C SER A 51 5.24 0.31 0.55
N ALA A 52 6.05 0.67 -0.44
CA ALA A 52 5.70 1.67 -1.44
C ALA A 52 5.62 1.04 -2.84
N PHE A 53 4.66 1.51 -3.63
CA PHE A 53 4.41 1.04 -4.99
C PHE A 53 4.18 2.22 -5.94
N SER A 54 4.63 2.12 -7.18
CA SER A 54 4.17 3.01 -8.25
C SER A 54 2.87 2.50 -8.86
N ILE A 55 2.01 3.43 -9.30
CA ILE A 55 0.67 3.12 -9.81
C ILE A 55 0.66 3.16 -11.34
N ASN A 56 0.24 2.07 -11.97
CA ASN A 56 -0.17 2.09 -13.37
C ASN A 56 -1.64 2.55 -13.47
N HIS A 57 -1.88 3.78 -13.91
CA HIS A 57 -3.22 4.36 -13.97
C HIS A 57 -4.13 3.76 -15.04
N SER A 58 -3.60 3.08 -16.06
CA SER A 58 -4.44 2.46 -17.09
C SER A 58 -4.97 1.09 -16.66
N THR A 59 -4.24 0.38 -15.79
CA THR A 59 -4.58 -0.98 -15.37
C THR A 59 -4.90 -1.15 -13.89
N GLY A 60 -4.49 -0.21 -13.04
CA GLY A 60 -4.51 -0.34 -11.58
C GLY A 60 -3.42 -1.24 -11.00
N ALA A 61 -2.51 -1.77 -11.83
CA ALA A 61 -1.40 -2.58 -11.36
C ALA A 61 -0.40 -1.74 -10.55
N LEU A 62 0.15 -2.35 -9.50
CA LEU A 62 1.13 -1.73 -8.61
C LEU A 62 2.51 -2.36 -8.83
N THR A 63 3.53 -1.52 -9.02
CA THR A 63 4.93 -1.99 -9.13
C THR A 63 5.66 -1.69 -7.83
N PRO A 64 6.28 -2.66 -7.16
CA PRO A 64 6.99 -2.43 -5.90
C PRO A 64 8.18 -1.48 -6.10
N LEU A 65 8.34 -0.53 -5.18
CA LEU A 65 9.46 0.42 -5.16
C LEU A 65 10.45 0.07 -4.06
N ASN A 66 9.98 0.01 -2.81
CA ASN A 66 10.76 -0.39 -1.66
C ASN A 66 9.85 -0.83 -0.50
N ILE A 67 10.48 -1.41 0.52
CA ILE A 67 9.85 -1.73 1.80
C ILE A 67 10.79 -1.27 2.90
N VAL A 68 10.26 -0.61 3.93
CA VAL A 68 11.03 -0.12 5.08
C VAL A 68 10.38 -0.57 6.38
N PRO A 69 11.15 -0.74 7.48
CA PRO A 69 10.55 -1.07 8.77
C PRO A 69 9.64 0.07 9.24
N SER A 70 8.47 -0.27 9.79
CA SER A 70 7.62 0.70 10.51
C SER A 70 8.22 1.11 11.85
N ARG A 71 9.23 0.37 12.34
CA ARG A 71 9.87 0.54 13.65
C ARG A 71 8.91 0.36 14.83
N GLY A 72 7.81 -0.34 14.59
CA GLY A 72 6.83 -0.76 15.60
C GLY A 72 6.04 -1.95 15.08
N ALA A 73 5.63 -2.84 15.98
CA ALA A 73 4.83 -3.99 15.64
C ALA A 73 3.41 -3.59 15.24
N ASP A 74 2.78 -4.42 14.41
CA ASP A 74 1.36 -4.35 14.11
C ASP A 74 0.86 -2.94 13.69
N PRO A 75 1.52 -2.25 12.73
CA PRO A 75 1.03 -0.96 12.26
C PRO A 75 -0.33 -1.13 11.57
N CYS A 76 -1.29 -0.29 11.95
CA CYS A 76 -2.69 -0.38 11.47
C CYS A 76 -3.17 0.87 10.72
N HIS A 77 -2.34 1.91 10.62
CA HIS A 77 -2.69 3.16 9.94
C HIS A 77 -1.43 3.87 9.42
N LEU A 78 -1.58 4.61 8.32
CA LEU A 78 -0.61 5.60 7.89
C LEU A 78 -1.28 6.80 7.22
N THR A 79 -0.62 7.94 7.23
CA THR A 79 -1.01 9.12 6.44
C THR A 79 0.18 9.61 5.64
N THR A 80 -0.10 10.34 4.57
CA THR A 80 0.93 11.08 3.83
C THR A 80 0.87 12.55 4.23
N ASP A 81 2.06 13.15 4.35
CA ASP A 81 2.18 14.59 4.33
C ASP A 81 2.36 15.05 2.87
N ARG A 82 1.93 16.27 2.57
CA ARG A 82 2.08 16.90 1.26
C ARG A 82 3.44 17.60 1.12
N THR A 83 4.11 17.91 2.23
CA THR A 83 5.36 18.69 2.24
C THR A 83 6.57 17.90 1.77
#